data_AF-A0A7S3P9I4-F1
#
_entry.id   AF-A0A7S3P9I4-F1
#
_cell.length_a   1.000
_cell.length_b   1.000
_cell.length_c   1.000
_cell.angle_alpha   90.00
_cell.angle_beta   90.00
_cell.angle_gamma   90.00
#
_symmetry.space_group_name_H-M   'P 1'
#
loop_
_entity.id
_entity.type
_entity.pdbx_description
1 polymer ?
#
loop_
_entity_poly.entity_id
_entity_poly.type
_entity_poly.pdbx_seq_one_letter_code
_entity_poly.pdbx_strand_id
1 'polypeptide(L)'
;TYKGVVLKFREPPEARAPNTLWRFYVFKGEEQLDTLHVSRQSAYLFGRNEDIADITLQHPSCSSQHAVLQYRALPNKESGKLNCMPYLMDLESTNGSFINGVRIDSARYYQLKKGDVLKFGASTR
;
A
#
# COMPACT_ATOMS: atom_id res chain seq x y z
N THR A 1 11.51 -16.51 2.90
CA THR A 1 11.35 -16.40 1.43
C THR A 1 9.94 -16.85 1.10
N TYR A 2 9.32 -16.24 0.08
CA TYR A 2 8.00 -16.64 -0.42
C TYR A 2 8.16 -16.96 -1.91
N LYS A 3 7.75 -18.16 -2.32
CA LYS A 3 7.98 -18.69 -3.68
C LYS A 3 9.43 -18.49 -4.18
N GLY A 4 10.41 -18.71 -3.30
CA GLY A 4 11.84 -18.53 -3.62
C GLY A 4 12.35 -17.09 -3.62
N VAL A 5 11.48 -16.09 -3.44
CA VAL A 5 11.88 -14.67 -3.38
C VAL A 5 12.02 -14.20 -1.93
N VAL A 6 13.04 -13.40 -1.64
CA VAL A 6 13.20 -12.74 -0.33
C VAL A 6 12.26 -11.54 -0.27
N LEU A 7 11.34 -11.54 0.69
CA LEU A 7 10.46 -10.39 0.94
C LEU A 7 11.24 -9.32 1.71
N LYS A 8 11.18 -8.08 1.23
CA LYS A 8 11.76 -6.90 1.90
C LYS A 8 11.00 -6.52 3.17
N PHE A 9 9.70 -6.80 3.17
CA PHE A 9 8.77 -6.39 4.21
C PHE A 9 8.43 -7.54 5.16
N ARG A 10 8.19 -7.18 6.43
CA ARG A 10 7.59 -8.05 7.44
C ARG A 10 6.54 -7.27 8.20
N GLU A 11 5.42 -7.92 8.47
CA GLU A 11 4.34 -7.30 9.21
C GLU A 11 4.77 -6.95 10.65
N PRO A 12 4.38 -5.78 11.16
CA PRO A 12 4.67 -5.39 12.54
C PRO A 12 3.72 -6.11 13.53
N PRO A 13 4.04 -6.16 14.83
CA PRO A 13 3.21 -6.84 15.86
C PRO A 13 1.75 -6.36 15.92
N GLU A 14 1.52 -5.08 15.65
CA GLU A 14 0.22 -4.43 15.60
C GLU A 14 -0.57 -4.66 14.29
N ALA A 15 -0.04 -5.45 13.36
CA ALA A 15 -0.70 -5.76 12.10
C ALA A 15 -2.01 -6.52 12.33
N ARG A 16 -3.12 -6.01 11.78
CA ARG A 16 -4.44 -6.66 11.90
C ARG A 16 -5.22 -6.46 10.62
N ALA A 17 -5.96 -7.49 10.18
CA ALA A 17 -6.94 -7.30 9.12
C ALA A 17 -8.03 -6.32 9.59
N PRO A 18 -8.43 -5.34 8.76
CA PRO A 18 -9.45 -4.38 9.16
C PRO A 18 -10.83 -5.05 9.22
N ASN A 19 -11.67 -4.63 10.15
CA ASN A 19 -13.11 -4.94 10.16
C ASN A 19 -13.93 -3.95 9.31
N THR A 20 -13.26 -2.94 8.73
CA THR A 20 -13.85 -1.93 7.85
C THR A 20 -13.54 -2.25 6.40
N LEU A 21 -14.48 -1.94 5.50
CA LEU A 21 -14.29 -2.15 4.07
C LEU A 21 -13.50 -1.01 3.46
N TRP A 22 -12.34 -1.34 2.90
CA TRP A 22 -11.49 -0.43 2.14
C TRP A 22 -11.42 -0.88 0.68
N ARG A 23 -11.47 0.10 -0.21
CA ARG A 23 -11.34 -0.08 -1.65
C ARG A 23 -10.42 0.98 -2.22
N PHE A 24 -9.60 0.60 -3.19
CA PHE A 24 -8.99 1.54 -4.11
C PHE A 24 -9.73 1.52 -5.44
N TYR A 25 -9.99 2.71 -5.95
CA TYR A 25 -10.47 2.91 -7.32
C TYR A 25 -9.25 3.25 -8.17
N VAL A 26 -9.00 2.44 -9.19
CA VAL A 26 -7.86 2.64 -10.08
C VAL A 26 -8.32 3.51 -11.23
N PHE A 27 -7.64 4.62 -11.46
CA PHE A 27 -7.94 5.55 -12.54
C PHE A 27 -6.82 5.58 -13.56
N LYS A 28 -7.09 6.01 -14.79
CA LYS A 28 -6.07 6.44 -15.74
C LYS A 28 -6.57 7.72 -16.40
N GLY A 29 -6.05 8.85 -15.95
CA GLY A 29 -6.71 10.13 -16.22
C GLY A 29 -8.08 10.19 -15.53
N GLU A 30 -9.14 10.44 -16.28
CA GLU A 30 -10.51 10.51 -15.75
C GLU A 30 -11.26 9.17 -15.81
N GLU A 31 -10.71 8.17 -16.51
CA GLU A 31 -11.34 6.86 -16.68
C GLU A 31 -11.07 5.96 -15.45
N GLN A 32 -12.13 5.46 -14.81
CA GLN A 32 -12.02 4.43 -13.78
C GLN A 32 -11.83 3.05 -14.44
N LEU A 33 -10.69 2.42 -14.21
CA LEU A 33 -10.33 1.14 -14.81
C LEU A 33 -10.74 -0.06 -13.95
N ASP A 34 -10.59 0.02 -12.63
CA ASP A 34 -10.79 -1.13 -11.74
C ASP A 34 -11.13 -0.70 -10.29
N THR A 35 -11.60 -1.65 -9.48
CA THR A 35 -11.84 -1.50 -8.05
C THR A 35 -11.19 -2.63 -7.24
N LEU A 36 -10.12 -2.29 -6.53
CA LEU A 36 -9.36 -3.21 -5.71
C LEU A 36 -9.92 -3.28 -4.29
N HIS A 37 -10.33 -4.47 -3.86
CA HIS A 37 -10.85 -4.71 -2.51
C HIS A 37 -9.71 -5.02 -1.53
N VAL A 38 -9.25 -4.00 -0.80
CA VAL A 38 -8.06 -4.07 0.05
C VAL A 38 -8.38 -4.23 1.54
N SER A 39 -9.33 -5.09 1.90
CA SER A 39 -9.76 -5.26 3.31
C SER A 39 -9.83 -6.71 3.79
N ARG A 40 -9.29 -7.65 3.02
CA ARG A 40 -9.35 -9.09 3.30
C ARG A 40 -8.13 -9.62 4.07
N GLN A 41 -7.04 -8.87 4.09
CA GLN A 41 -5.78 -9.23 4.74
C GLN A 41 -5.19 -8.01 5.46
N SER A 42 -4.21 -8.26 6.33
CA SER A 42 -3.52 -7.23 7.11
C SER A 42 -2.53 -6.42 6.28
N ALA A 43 -1.99 -6.96 5.19
CA ALA A 43 -1.05 -6.26 4.33
C ALA A 43 -1.25 -6.60 2.84
N TYR A 44 -0.95 -5.67 1.93
CA TYR A 44 -0.96 -5.88 0.48
C TYR A 44 0.32 -5.34 -0.14
N LEU A 45 1.06 -6.20 -0.85
CA LEU A 45 2.26 -5.83 -1.58
C LEU A 45 1.92 -5.29 -2.98
N PHE A 46 2.33 -4.06 -3.24
CA PHE A 46 2.35 -3.48 -4.58
C PHE A 46 3.72 -3.69 -5.23
N GLY A 47 3.74 -4.19 -6.45
CA GLY A 47 5.00 -4.39 -7.15
C GLY A 47 4.82 -4.95 -8.56
N ARG A 48 5.92 -5.01 -9.32
CA ARG A 48 5.94 -5.59 -10.67
C ARG A 48 6.01 -7.12 -10.68
N ASN A 49 6.46 -7.75 -9.61
CA ASN A 49 6.62 -9.21 -9.59
C ASN A 49 5.30 -9.89 -9.24
N GLU A 50 4.61 -10.38 -10.26
CA GLU A 50 3.31 -11.05 -10.17
C GLU A 50 3.33 -12.33 -9.32
N ASP A 51 4.48 -12.98 -9.15
CA ASP A 51 4.56 -14.18 -8.32
C ASP A 51 4.29 -13.87 -6.84
N ILE A 52 4.66 -12.67 -6.39
CA ILE A 52 4.63 -12.28 -4.98
C ILE A 52 3.73 -11.09 -4.67
N ALA A 53 3.46 -10.22 -5.65
CA ALA A 53 2.64 -9.03 -5.43
C ALA A 53 1.16 -9.40 -5.30
N ASP A 54 0.49 -8.83 -4.30
CA ASP A 54 -0.96 -8.93 -4.18
C ASP A 54 -1.66 -8.00 -5.20
N ILE A 55 -1.03 -6.86 -5.49
CA ILE A 55 -1.51 -5.87 -6.46
C ILE A 55 -0.38 -5.57 -7.43
N THR A 56 -0.53 -6.06 -8.66
CA THR A 56 0.48 -5.89 -9.71
C THR A 56 0.48 -4.46 -10.25
N LEU A 57 1.66 -3.84 -10.24
CA LEU A 57 1.91 -2.54 -10.86
C LEU A 57 2.46 -2.73 -12.28
N GLN A 58 1.63 -2.49 -13.29
CA GLN A 58 2.00 -2.65 -14.71
C GLN A 58 2.70 -1.41 -15.28
N HIS A 59 3.82 -1.01 -14.68
CA HIS A 59 4.62 0.12 -15.19
C HIS A 59 6.12 -0.08 -14.95
N PRO A 60 7.00 0.11 -15.95
CA PRO A 60 8.44 -0.21 -15.84
C PRO A 60 9.18 0.59 -14.77
N SER A 61 8.71 1.79 -14.43
CA SER A 61 9.31 2.59 -13.35
C SER A 61 8.91 2.12 -11.94
N CYS A 62 7.96 1.18 -11.81
CA CYS A 62 7.67 0.57 -10.51
C CYS A 62 8.75 -0.49 -10.17
N SER A 63 8.90 -0.83 -8.90
CA SER A 63 9.91 -1.81 -8.45
C SER A 63 9.26 -3.20 -8.33
N SER A 64 10.08 -4.26 -8.29
CA SER A 64 9.60 -5.64 -8.11
C SER A 64 8.74 -5.79 -6.85
N GLN A 65 9.24 -5.26 -5.73
CA GLN A 65 8.51 -4.97 -4.50
C GLN A 65 8.62 -3.45 -4.30
N HIS A 66 7.53 -2.72 -4.48
CA HIS A 66 7.55 -1.25 -4.58
C HIS A 66 7.06 -0.59 -3.30
N ALA A 67 5.87 -0.96 -2.84
CA ALA A 67 5.28 -0.43 -1.62
C ALA A 67 4.39 -1.48 -0.98
N VAL A 68 4.05 -1.28 0.30
CA VAL A 68 3.10 -2.12 1.01
C VAL A 68 2.01 -1.26 1.63
N LEU A 69 0.76 -1.68 1.46
CA LEU A 69 -0.33 -1.25 2.32
C LEU A 69 -0.32 -2.13 3.55
N GLN A 70 -0.16 -1.56 4.74
CA GLN A 70 -0.23 -2.27 6.01
C GLN A 70 -1.35 -1.69 6.87
N TYR A 71 -2.28 -2.55 7.29
CA TYR A 71 -3.26 -2.22 8.31
C TYR A 71 -2.64 -2.39 9.69
N ARG A 72 -2.69 -1.35 10.51
CA ARG A 72 -2.13 -1.32 11.87
C ARG A 72 -3.21 -0.95 12.87
N ALA A 73 -3.38 -1.77 13.90
CA ALA A 73 -4.29 -1.50 15.02
C ALA A 73 -3.55 -0.73 16.11
N LEU A 74 -3.64 0.59 16.08
CA LEU A 74 -2.95 1.48 17.03
C LEU A 74 -3.96 2.16 17.97
N PRO A 75 -3.57 2.50 19.21
CA PRO A 75 -4.42 3.29 20.10
C PRO A 75 -4.75 4.65 19.48
N ASN A 76 -6.03 4.97 19.42
CA ASN A 76 -6.49 6.31 19.08
C ASN A 76 -6.08 7.29 20.20
N LYS A 77 -5.49 8.43 19.82
CA LYS A 77 -4.95 9.40 20.78
C LYS A 77 -6.00 10.01 21.72
N GLU A 78 -7.25 10.10 21.28
CA GLU A 78 -8.33 10.73 22.05
C GLU A 78 -9.06 9.72 22.92
N SER A 79 -9.36 8.53 22.39
CA SER A 79 -10.20 7.53 23.08
C SER A 79 -9.41 6.40 23.73
N GLY A 80 -8.13 6.23 23.42
CA GLY A 80 -7.30 5.10 23.85
C GLY A 80 -7.70 3.75 23.22
N LYS A 81 -8.83 3.68 22.50
CA LYS A 81 -9.30 2.46 21.84
C LYS A 81 -8.43 2.13 20.63
N LEU A 82 -8.21 0.84 20.39
CA LEU A 82 -7.53 0.39 19.18
C LEU A 82 -8.36 0.74 17.95
N ASN A 83 -7.72 1.40 17.00
CA ASN A 83 -8.29 1.71 15.70
C ASN A 83 -7.40 1.13 14.60
N CYS A 84 -7.98 0.32 13.72
CA CYS A 84 -7.26 -0.32 12.63
C CYS A 84 -7.30 0.58 11.39
N MET A 85 -6.15 1.16 11.03
CA MET A 85 -6.04 2.10 9.92
C MET A 85 -5.01 1.63 8.88
N PRO A 86 -5.22 1.92 7.59
CA PRO A 86 -4.25 1.66 6.55
C PRO A 86 -3.07 2.62 6.62
N TYR A 87 -1.88 2.09 6.37
CA TYR A 87 -0.64 2.85 6.21
C TYR A 87 0.04 2.41 4.92
N LEU A 88 0.59 3.35 4.16
CA LEU A 88 1.47 3.06 3.04
C LEU A 88 2.93 3.15 3.50
N MET A 89 3.75 2.22 3.08
CA MET A 89 5.21 2.28 3.21
C MET A 89 5.85 1.97 1.87
N ASP A 90 6.71 2.87 1.40
CA ASP A 90 7.57 2.64 0.23
C ASP A 90 8.73 1.71 0.63
N LEU A 91 8.95 0.64 -0.15
CA LEU A 91 9.95 -0.40 0.12
C LEU A 91 11.29 -0.08 -0.58
N GLU A 92 11.74 1.15 -0.40
CA GLU A 92 12.95 1.71 -1.04
C GLU A 92 12.87 1.54 -2.56
N SER A 93 11.78 2.03 -3.13
CA SER A 93 11.56 1.92 -4.56
C SER A 93 12.41 2.94 -5.32
N THR A 94 12.83 2.58 -6.53
CA THR A 94 13.74 3.41 -7.33
C THR A 94 13.13 4.77 -7.67
N ASN A 95 11.84 4.80 -8.02
CA ASN A 95 11.15 6.01 -8.46
C ASN A 95 10.22 6.61 -7.40
N GLY A 96 10.16 6.01 -6.21
CA GLY A 96 9.35 6.47 -5.09
C GLY A 96 7.86 6.21 -5.23
N SER A 97 7.18 6.37 -4.09
CA SER A 97 5.73 6.38 -3.96
C SER A 97 5.26 7.79 -3.61
N PHE A 98 4.02 8.12 -3.98
CA PHE A 98 3.44 9.44 -3.79
C PHE A 98 2.04 9.34 -3.19
N ILE A 99 1.73 10.24 -2.28
CA ILE A 99 0.40 10.43 -1.71
C ILE A 99 -0.02 11.86 -2.03
N ASN A 100 -1.16 12.05 -2.68
CA ASN A 100 -1.68 13.35 -3.10
C ASN A 100 -0.65 14.17 -3.92
N GLY A 101 0.13 13.48 -4.77
CA GLY A 101 1.19 14.09 -5.57
C GLY A 101 2.50 14.39 -4.84
N VAL A 102 2.54 14.21 -3.51
CA VAL A 102 3.75 14.44 -2.70
C VAL A 102 4.50 13.13 -2.51
N ARG A 103 5.80 13.13 -2.81
CA ARG A 103 6.68 11.97 -2.60
C ARG A 103 6.82 11.69 -1.11
N ILE A 104 6.67 10.44 -0.71
CA ILE A 104 6.87 10.01 0.68
C ILE A 104 8.28 9.47 0.91
N ASP A 105 8.74 9.52 2.17
CA ASP A 105 10.01 8.92 2.57
C ASP A 105 9.92 7.38 2.48
N SER A 106 11.01 6.75 2.02
CA SER A 106 11.14 5.29 2.00
C SER A 106 11.26 4.70 3.40
N ALA A 107 10.87 3.44 3.58
CA ALA A 107 10.95 2.68 4.84
C ALA A 107 10.22 3.33 6.04
N ARG A 108 9.22 4.18 5.77
CA ARG A 108 8.42 4.87 6.78
C ARG A 108 6.93 4.67 6.52
N TYR A 109 6.15 4.50 7.59
CA TYR A 109 4.69 4.39 7.51
C TYR A 109 4.02 5.76 7.42
N TYR A 110 3.17 5.92 6.41
CA TYR A 110 2.28 7.07 6.23
C TYR A 110 0.83 6.63 6.34
N GLN A 111 0.09 7.19 7.30
CA GLN A 111 -1.32 6.85 7.48
C GLN A 111 -2.13 7.35 6.29
N LEU A 112 -2.93 6.46 5.70
CA LEU A 112 -3.85 6.82 4.63
C LEU A 112 -5.20 7.26 5.19
N LYS A 113 -5.81 8.22 4.51
CA LYS A 113 -7.16 8.71 4.75
C LYS A 113 -8.03 8.42 3.54
N LYS A 114 -9.34 8.45 3.75
CA LYS A 114 -10.31 8.33 2.66
C LYS A 114 -10.14 9.53 1.73
N GLY A 115 -10.10 9.25 0.42
CA GLY A 115 -9.89 10.26 -0.62
C GLY A 115 -8.43 10.54 -0.95
N ASP A 116 -7.47 9.96 -0.23
CA ASP A 116 -6.06 10.07 -0.62
C ASP A 116 -5.81 9.38 -1.97
N VAL A 117 -5.04 10.06 -2.83
CA VAL A 117 -4.64 9.57 -4.15
C VAL A 117 -3.22 9.00 -4.05
N LEU A 118 -3.06 7.73 -4.44
CA LEU A 118 -1.78 7.06 -4.46
C LEU A 118 -1.23 7.02 -5.88
N LYS A 119 0.08 7.22 -6.02
CA LYS A 119 0.78 7.05 -7.30
C LYS A 119 2.14 6.38 -7.07
N PHE A 120 2.49 5.47 -7.96
CA PHE A 120 3.71 4.67 -7.85
C PHE A 120 4.63 4.93 -9.04
N GLY A 121 5.88 5.33 -8.75
CA GLY A 121 6.84 5.77 -9.76
C GLY A 121 6.25 6.79 -10.74
N ALA A 122 6.40 6.51 -12.03
CA ALA A 122 5.91 7.32 -13.14
C ALA A 122 4.62 6.75 -13.78
N SER A 123 3.93 5.83 -13.09
CA SER A 123 2.63 5.30 -13.54
C SER A 123 1.65 6.44 -13.80
N THR A 124 0.88 6.37 -14.89
CA THR A 124 -0.27 7.26 -15.12
C THR A 124 -1.57 6.72 -14.51
N ARG A 125 -1.48 5.52 -13.91
CA ARG A 125 -2.51 4.89 -13.08
C ARG A 125 -2.28 5.18 -11.61
#